data_AF-A0A7C4FFK7-F1
#
_entry.id   AF-A0A7C4FFK7-F1
#
_cell.length_a   1.000
_cell.length_b   1.000
_cell.length_c   1.000
_cell.angle_alpha   90.00
_cell.angle_beta   90.00
_cell.angle_gamma   90.00
#
_symmetry.space_group_name_H-M   'P 1'
#
loop_
_entity.id
_entity.type
_entity.pdbx_description
1 polymer ?
#
loop_
_entity_poly.entity_id
_entity_poly.type
_entity_poly.pdbx_seq_one_letter_code
_entity_poly.pdbx_strand_id
1 'polypeptide(L)'
;MEGQAFFISINNVITVVWSLLSLASALIYLLLKPPLDIVSSSILVAVGIVFSVVCPVKAPSRKTYREFKKFDWEVEVDPGKPKGENEHDVIVVGAGIGGLTCAALLSKWGYKVLVLEQHYQVGGFCSSFARRGFVFNSGVEDVSGLREHGPVTHLLSELGLRGEELFVKNTRRIVYKGKAIDVPNNLDQLIELLAKIFPGEENNIAAFFNEANKAYEECYREVPLYGAPCQQSS
;
A
#
# COMPACT_ATOMS: atom_id res chain seq x y z
N MET A 1 15.16 7.84 -6.92
CA MET A 1 16.11 8.97 -7.07
C MET A 1 15.44 10.33 -6.84
N GLU A 2 14.22 10.57 -7.34
CA GLU A 2 13.52 11.87 -7.16
C GLU A 2 13.19 12.23 -5.70
N GLY A 3 12.81 11.25 -4.88
CA GLY A 3 12.50 11.50 -3.46
C GLY A 3 13.68 12.03 -2.64
N GLN A 4 14.90 11.54 -2.91
CA GLN A 4 16.11 12.02 -2.23
C GLN A 4 16.46 13.46 -2.66
N ALA A 5 16.36 13.77 -3.96
CA ALA A 5 16.61 15.12 -4.46
C ALA A 5 15.62 16.15 -3.87
N PHE A 6 14.35 15.77 -3.72
CA PHE A 6 13.34 16.65 -3.14
C PHE A 6 13.53 16.85 -1.62
N PHE A 7 13.86 15.80 -0.88
CA PHE A 7 14.21 15.89 0.53
C PHE A 7 15.38 16.85 0.79
N ILE A 8 16.45 16.72 0.00
CA ILE A 8 17.62 17.62 0.07
C ILE A 8 17.21 19.06 -0.29
N SER A 9 16.35 19.24 -1.29
CA SER A 9 15.86 20.57 -1.68
C SER A 9 15.05 21.25 -0.57
N ILE A 10 14.12 20.54 0.07
CA ILE A 10 13.36 21.07 1.22
C ILE A 10 14.32 21.45 2.36
N ASN A 11 15.27 20.57 2.68
CA ASN A 11 16.21 20.81 3.75
C ASN A 11 17.08 22.05 3.46
N ASN A 12 17.56 22.21 2.23
CA ASN A 12 18.32 23.39 1.81
C ASN A 12 17.50 24.68 1.93
N VAL A 13 16.20 24.65 1.59
CA VAL A 13 15.31 25.82 1.77
C VAL A 13 15.17 26.17 3.24
N ILE A 14 14.98 25.17 4.11
CA ILE A 14 14.90 25.37 5.57
C ILE A 14 16.21 25.95 6.10
N THR A 15 17.36 25.41 5.67
CA THR A 15 18.68 25.93 6.06
C THR A 15 18.86 27.39 5.64
N VAL A 16 18.53 27.75 4.40
CA VAL A 16 18.62 29.15 3.92
C VAL A 16 17.72 30.08 4.73
N VAL A 17 16.48 29.66 5.03
CA VAL A 17 15.56 30.43 5.87
C VAL A 17 16.15 30.66 7.27
N TRP A 18 16.72 29.63 7.91
CA TRP A 18 17.36 29.77 9.21
C TRP A 18 18.62 30.64 9.18
N SER A 19 19.42 30.59 8.12
CA SER A 19 20.57 31.48 7.96
C SER A 19 20.14 32.94 7.86
N LEU A 20 19.08 33.24 7.10
CA LEU A 20 18.54 34.60 6.97
C LEU A 20 17.90 35.09 8.27
N LEU A 21 17.13 34.25 8.96
CA LEU A 21 16.53 34.61 10.25
C LEU A 21 17.62 34.87 11.30
N SER A 22 18.67 34.06 11.35
CA SER A 22 19.81 34.26 12.25
C SER A 22 20.54 35.57 11.96
N LEU A 23 20.77 35.90 10.68
CA LEU A 23 21.38 37.16 10.27
C LEU A 23 20.50 38.37 10.64
N ALA A 24 19.19 38.26 10.44
CA ALA A 24 18.23 39.29 10.82
C ALA A 24 18.20 39.52 12.34
N SER A 25 18.22 38.45 13.14
CA SER A 25 18.32 38.54 14.60
C SER A 25 19.62 39.22 15.04
N ALA A 26 20.76 38.92 14.39
CA ALA A 26 22.03 39.57 14.68
C ALA A 26 21.99 41.09 14.36
N LEU A 27 21.36 41.48 13.25
CA LEU A 27 21.18 42.88 12.88
C LEU A 27 20.24 43.62 13.84
N ILE A 28 19.15 42.99 14.25
CA ILE A 28 18.20 43.52 15.24
C ILE A 28 18.91 43.79 16.57
N TYR A 29 19.76 42.87 17.01
CA TYR A 29 20.56 43.04 18.22
C TYR A 29 21.54 44.22 18.14
N LEU A 30 22.08 44.51 16.95
CA LEU A 30 23.00 45.64 16.75
C LEU A 30 22.28 46.99 16.63
N LEU A 31 21.03 47.00 16.15
CA LEU A 31 20.30 48.23 15.79
C LEU A 31 19.27 48.66 16.85
N LEU A 32 18.71 47.72 17.62
CA LEU A 32 17.67 47.99 18.60
C LEU A 32 18.22 47.90 20.03
N LYS A 33 17.61 48.65 20.95
CA LYS A 33 17.93 48.60 22.38
C LYS A 33 16.97 47.65 23.12
N PRO A 34 17.39 47.11 24.28
CA PRO A 34 16.50 46.38 25.16
C PRO A 34 15.27 47.19 25.55
N PRO A 35 14.05 46.60 25.53
CA PRO A 35 13.74 45.18 25.35
C PRO A 35 13.33 44.78 23.91
N LEU A 36 13.35 45.71 22.96
CA LEU A 36 12.75 45.52 21.64
C LEU A 36 13.54 44.52 20.77
N ASP A 37 14.86 44.44 20.98
CA ASP A 37 15.77 43.47 20.37
C ASP A 37 15.42 42.01 20.74
N ILE A 38 15.16 41.76 22.03
CA ILE A 38 14.82 40.44 22.59
C ILE A 38 13.47 39.98 22.07
N VAL A 39 12.47 40.87 22.09
CA VAL A 39 11.11 40.56 21.62
C VAL A 39 11.13 40.24 20.12
N SER A 40 11.79 41.08 19.32
CA SER A 40 11.85 40.90 17.86
C SER A 40 12.60 39.63 17.47
N SER A 41 13.71 39.32 18.15
CA SER A 41 14.48 38.09 17.89
C SER A 41 13.70 36.82 18.27
N SER A 42 12.96 36.86 19.37
CA SER A 42 12.12 35.74 19.82
C SER A 42 10.98 35.45 18.83
N ILE A 43 10.38 36.51 18.26
CA ILE A 43 9.36 36.38 17.21
C ILE A 43 9.95 35.72 15.96
N LEU A 44 11.15 36.13 15.52
CA LEU A 44 11.81 35.54 14.36
C LEU A 44 12.10 34.04 14.54
N VAL A 45 12.57 33.65 15.73
CA VAL A 45 12.80 32.22 16.06
C VAL A 45 11.49 31.44 16.06
N ALA A 46 10.42 31.97 16.65
CA ALA A 46 9.10 31.34 16.63
C ALA A 46 8.58 31.12 15.20
N VAL A 47 8.74 32.13 14.33
CA VAL A 47 8.41 32.02 12.90
C VAL A 47 9.24 30.92 12.22
N GLY A 48 10.54 30.83 12.51
CA GLY A 48 11.43 29.78 11.99
C GLY A 48 11.01 28.36 12.41
N ILE A 49 10.60 28.18 13.66
CA ILE A 49 10.10 26.89 14.17
C ILE A 49 8.81 26.50 13.46
N VAL A 50 7.83 27.42 13.40
CA VAL A 50 6.54 27.15 12.73
C VAL A 50 6.76 26.82 11.25
N PHE A 51 7.63 27.56 10.56
CA PHE A 51 8.00 27.26 9.17
C PHE A 51 8.62 25.87 9.02
N SER A 52 9.53 25.49 9.93
CA SER A 52 10.22 24.19 9.88
C SER A 52 9.31 23.00 10.14
N VAL A 53 8.22 23.20 10.89
CA VAL A 53 7.20 22.16 11.11
C VAL A 53 6.22 22.08 9.92
N VAL A 54 5.78 23.22 9.40
CA VAL A 54 4.72 23.27 8.38
C VAL A 54 5.24 23.01 6.97
N CYS A 55 6.42 23.54 6.62
CA CYS A 55 6.96 23.46 5.27
C CYS A 55 7.24 22.01 4.80
N PRO A 56 7.87 21.12 5.59
CA PRO A 56 8.10 19.73 5.20
C PRO A 56 6.82 18.93 5.01
N VAL A 57 5.71 19.31 5.64
CA VAL A 57 4.44 18.58 5.53
C VAL A 57 3.62 19.09 4.33
N LYS A 58 3.56 20.42 4.15
CA LYS A 58 2.75 21.04 3.10
C LYS A 58 3.43 21.11 1.73
N ALA A 59 4.76 21.20 1.67
CA ALA A 59 5.47 21.30 0.40
C ALA A 59 5.40 20.00 -0.42
N PRO A 60 5.62 18.79 0.14
CA PRO A 60 5.43 17.54 -0.59
C PRO A 60 3.99 17.36 -1.03
N SER A 61 3.03 17.49 -0.11
CA SER A 61 1.61 17.29 -0.42
C SER A 61 1.13 18.21 -1.54
N ARG A 62 1.54 19.49 -1.55
CA ARG A 62 1.17 20.44 -2.61
C ARG A 62 1.85 20.16 -3.93
N LYS A 63 3.11 19.68 -3.92
CA LYS A 63 3.83 19.29 -5.13
C LYS A 63 3.22 18.03 -5.74
N THR A 64 3.02 17.00 -4.93
CA THR A 64 2.35 15.75 -5.31
C THR A 64 0.96 16.05 -5.86
N TYR A 65 0.13 16.82 -5.14
CA TYR A 65 -1.20 17.23 -5.62
C TYR A 65 -1.16 17.94 -6.98
N ARG A 66 -0.19 18.84 -7.20
CA ARG A 66 -0.04 19.54 -8.49
C ARG A 66 0.39 18.61 -9.61
N GLU A 67 1.27 17.66 -9.34
CA GLU A 67 1.71 16.66 -10.32
C GLU A 67 0.56 15.71 -10.67
N PHE A 68 -0.19 15.24 -9.68
CA PHE A 68 -1.39 14.41 -9.89
C PHE A 68 -2.50 15.16 -10.62
N LYS A 69 -2.72 16.45 -10.31
CA LYS A 69 -3.73 17.28 -10.97
C LYS A 69 -3.54 17.37 -12.49
N LYS A 70 -2.30 17.22 -12.99
CA LYS A 70 -2.04 17.16 -14.44
C LYS A 70 -2.74 15.98 -15.12
N PHE A 71 -2.97 14.91 -14.37
CA PHE A 71 -3.62 13.68 -14.81
C PHE A 71 -5.05 13.56 -14.28
N ASP A 72 -5.58 14.61 -13.66
CA ASP A 72 -6.92 14.68 -13.10
C ASP A 72 -7.84 15.25 -14.18
N TRP A 73 -8.22 14.39 -15.11
CA TRP A 73 -9.23 14.66 -16.13
C TRP A 73 -10.49 13.89 -15.75
N GLU A 74 -11.62 14.57 -15.75
CA GLU A 74 -12.92 13.97 -15.45
C GLU A 74 -13.56 13.49 -16.74
N VAL A 75 -14.09 12.27 -16.72
CA VAL A 75 -14.92 11.72 -17.79
C VAL A 75 -16.30 11.54 -17.24
N GLU A 76 -17.27 12.25 -17.82
CA GLU A 76 -18.67 11.96 -17.56
C GLU A 76 -19.05 10.68 -18.31
N VAL A 77 -19.32 9.62 -17.55
CA VAL A 77 -19.77 8.34 -18.04
C VAL A 77 -21.15 8.07 -17.44
N ASP A 78 -22.13 7.78 -18.29
CA ASP A 78 -23.47 7.36 -17.88
C ASP A 78 -23.64 5.86 -18.16
N PRO A 79 -23.52 4.98 -17.14
CA PRO A 79 -23.69 3.54 -17.31
C PRO A 79 -25.10 3.12 -17.74
N GLY A 80 -26.11 3.95 -17.49
CA GLY A 80 -27.51 3.67 -17.84
C GLY A 80 -27.83 3.95 -19.31
N LYS A 81 -26.97 4.67 -20.02
CA LYS A 81 -27.18 5.04 -21.42
C LYS A 81 -26.93 3.82 -22.33
N PRO A 82 -27.85 3.50 -23.27
CA PRO A 82 -27.60 2.46 -24.27
C PRO A 82 -26.34 2.77 -25.10
N LYS A 83 -25.46 1.78 -25.20
CA LYS A 83 -24.19 1.87 -25.95
C LYS A 83 -24.30 1.16 -27.29
N GLY A 84 -23.74 1.77 -28.34
CA GLY A 84 -23.59 1.10 -29.64
C GLY A 84 -22.66 -0.12 -29.56
N GLU A 85 -22.60 -0.94 -30.61
CA GLU A 85 -21.83 -2.20 -30.64
C GLU A 85 -20.36 -2.00 -30.23
N ASN A 86 -19.68 -1.01 -30.82
CA ASN A 86 -18.27 -0.68 -30.55
C ASN A 86 -18.06 0.43 -29.52
N GLU A 87 -19.13 0.90 -28.87
CA GLU A 87 -19.04 1.93 -27.83
C GLU A 87 -18.86 1.28 -26.47
N HIS A 88 -17.92 1.77 -25.66
CA HIS A 88 -17.57 1.24 -24.35
C HIS A 88 -17.36 2.41 -23.38
N ASP A 89 -17.71 2.19 -22.12
CA ASP A 89 -17.54 3.18 -21.06
C ASP A 89 -16.12 3.20 -20.52
N VAL A 90 -15.55 2.00 -20.36
CA VAL A 90 -14.21 1.82 -19.81
C VAL A 90 -13.45 0.83 -20.66
N ILE A 91 -12.19 1.15 -20.95
CA ILE A 91 -11.24 0.23 -21.57
C ILE A 91 -10.18 -0.12 -20.54
N VAL A 92 -10.09 -1.40 -20.21
CA VAL A 92 -9.04 -1.95 -19.35
C VAL A 92 -7.98 -2.60 -20.22
N VAL A 93 -6.75 -2.08 -20.15
CA VAL A 93 -5.61 -2.62 -20.90
C VAL A 93 -4.80 -3.54 -19.99
N GLY A 94 -4.81 -4.83 -20.34
CA GLY A 94 -4.19 -5.92 -19.59
C GLY A 94 -5.23 -6.77 -18.85
N ALA A 95 -5.29 -8.06 -19.18
CA ALA A 95 -6.15 -9.05 -18.53
C ALA A 95 -5.41 -9.83 -17.43
N GLY A 96 -4.56 -9.13 -16.66
CA GLY A 96 -4.02 -9.66 -15.41
C GLY A 96 -5.06 -9.67 -14.28
N ILE A 97 -4.73 -10.24 -13.12
CA ILE A 97 -5.66 -10.32 -11.98
C ILE A 97 -6.24 -8.95 -11.58
N GLY A 98 -5.42 -7.89 -11.56
CA GLY A 98 -5.89 -6.53 -11.25
C GLY A 98 -6.83 -5.96 -12.32
N GLY A 99 -6.51 -6.14 -13.61
CA GLY A 99 -7.33 -5.67 -14.71
C GLY A 99 -8.67 -6.41 -14.79
N LEU A 100 -8.65 -7.74 -14.66
CA LEU A 100 -9.87 -8.55 -14.61
C LEU A 100 -10.73 -8.21 -13.39
N THR A 101 -10.12 -7.98 -12.23
CA THR A 101 -10.84 -7.56 -11.02
C THR A 101 -11.53 -6.21 -11.23
N CYS A 102 -10.79 -5.23 -11.77
CA CYS A 102 -11.33 -3.91 -12.08
C CYS A 102 -12.48 -3.99 -13.08
N ALA A 103 -12.28 -4.73 -14.18
CA ALA A 103 -13.30 -4.91 -15.21
C ALA A 103 -14.56 -5.60 -14.66
N ALA A 104 -14.41 -6.63 -13.82
CA ALA A 104 -15.53 -7.34 -13.21
C ALA A 104 -16.35 -6.44 -12.28
N LEU A 105 -15.69 -5.66 -11.43
CA LEU A 105 -16.36 -4.70 -10.53
C LEU A 105 -17.08 -3.59 -11.30
N LEU A 106 -16.43 -2.99 -12.29
CA LEU A 106 -17.04 -1.98 -13.15
C LEU A 106 -18.24 -2.55 -13.92
N SER A 107 -18.12 -3.77 -14.44
CA SER A 107 -19.23 -4.45 -15.12
C SER A 107 -20.40 -4.71 -14.16
N LYS A 108 -20.12 -5.12 -12.91
CA LYS A 108 -21.14 -5.27 -11.85
C LYS A 108 -21.85 -3.95 -11.56
N TRP A 109 -21.14 -2.82 -11.63
CA TRP A 109 -21.71 -1.47 -11.48
C TRP A 109 -22.43 -0.95 -12.73
N GLY A 110 -22.57 -1.77 -13.78
CA GLY A 110 -23.35 -1.45 -14.98
C GLY A 110 -22.57 -0.81 -16.13
N TYR A 111 -21.26 -0.61 -15.98
CA TYR A 111 -20.43 -0.05 -17.04
C TYR A 111 -20.22 -1.08 -18.16
N LYS A 112 -20.24 -0.64 -19.43
CA LYS A 112 -19.83 -1.48 -20.55
C LYS A 112 -18.30 -1.45 -20.69
N VAL A 113 -17.63 -2.53 -20.25
CA VAL A 113 -16.17 -2.60 -20.18
C VAL A 113 -15.58 -3.41 -21.35
N LEU A 114 -14.55 -2.86 -22.00
CA LEU A 114 -13.68 -3.59 -22.93
C LEU A 114 -12.39 -3.98 -22.23
N VAL A 115 -12.02 -5.26 -22.25
CA VAL A 115 -10.72 -5.73 -21.77
C VAL A 115 -9.84 -6.08 -22.96
N LEU A 116 -8.65 -5.49 -23.03
CA LEU A 116 -7.66 -5.75 -24.07
C LEU A 116 -6.50 -6.53 -23.48
N GLU A 117 -6.15 -7.67 -24.09
CA GLU A 117 -5.01 -8.49 -23.71
C GLU A 117 -4.12 -8.71 -24.93
N GLN A 118 -2.82 -8.51 -24.76
CA GLN A 118 -1.83 -8.74 -25.82
C GLN A 118 -1.50 -10.23 -25.98
N HIS A 119 -1.64 -10.99 -24.91
CA HIS A 119 -1.40 -12.43 -24.88
C HIS A 119 -2.62 -13.21 -25.38
N TYR A 120 -2.41 -14.44 -25.86
CA TYR A 120 -3.51 -15.29 -26.34
C TYR A 120 -4.40 -15.84 -25.20
N GLN A 121 -4.01 -15.60 -23.95
CA GLN A 121 -4.66 -16.10 -22.75
C GLN A 121 -4.65 -15.03 -21.66
N VAL A 122 -5.75 -14.93 -20.92
CA VAL A 122 -5.90 -14.05 -19.76
C VAL A 122 -5.16 -14.59 -18.53
N GLY A 123 -5.00 -13.75 -17.51
CA GLY A 123 -4.42 -14.09 -16.21
C GLY A 123 -3.10 -13.37 -15.92
N GLY A 124 -2.41 -12.85 -16.95
CA GLY A 124 -1.11 -12.17 -16.79
C GLY A 124 -0.11 -13.05 -16.03
N PHE A 125 0.45 -12.55 -14.92
CA PHE A 125 1.36 -13.31 -14.06
C PHE A 125 0.70 -14.51 -13.35
N CYS A 126 -0.63 -14.51 -13.23
CA CYS A 126 -1.43 -15.60 -12.67
C CYS A 126 -1.90 -16.61 -13.73
N SER A 127 -1.24 -16.65 -14.90
CA SER A 127 -1.56 -17.60 -15.98
C SER A 127 -0.92 -18.98 -15.76
N SER A 128 -1.43 -19.98 -16.48
CA SER A 128 -0.88 -21.33 -16.51
C SER A 128 -0.78 -21.82 -17.95
N PHE A 129 0.27 -22.59 -18.26
CA PHE A 129 0.50 -23.16 -19.59
C PHE A 129 0.60 -24.69 -19.53
N ALA A 130 0.16 -25.36 -20.60
CA ALA A 130 0.23 -26.80 -20.74
C ALA A 130 1.46 -27.23 -21.55
N ARG A 131 2.20 -28.22 -21.06
CA ARG A 131 3.33 -28.83 -21.77
C ARG A 131 3.42 -30.31 -21.46
N ARG A 132 3.42 -31.15 -22.52
CA ARG A 132 3.54 -32.62 -22.42
C ARG A 132 2.52 -33.27 -21.47
N GLY A 133 1.27 -32.78 -21.48
CA GLY A 133 0.20 -33.30 -20.63
C GLY A 133 0.20 -32.78 -19.19
N PHE A 134 1.12 -31.89 -18.82
CA PHE A 134 1.18 -31.25 -17.52
C PHE A 134 0.82 -29.77 -17.63
N VAL A 135 0.18 -29.22 -16.60
CA VAL A 135 -0.11 -27.79 -16.46
C VAL A 135 0.89 -27.19 -15.47
N PHE A 136 1.51 -26.09 -15.87
CA PHE A 136 2.48 -25.35 -15.07
C PHE A 136 1.96 -23.93 -14.83
N ASN A 137 2.05 -23.46 -13.60
CA ASN A 137 1.74 -22.07 -13.26
C ASN A 137 2.94 -21.19 -13.60
N SER A 138 2.68 -20.00 -14.15
CA SER A 138 3.73 -19.08 -14.58
C SER A 138 4.42 -18.35 -13.43
N GLY A 139 3.77 -18.21 -12.27
CA GLY A 139 4.40 -17.51 -11.15
C GLY A 139 3.67 -17.47 -9.80
N VAL A 140 2.33 -17.53 -9.77
CA VAL A 140 1.60 -17.55 -8.49
C VAL A 140 1.51 -18.97 -7.93
N GLU A 141 2.00 -19.13 -6.71
CA GLU A 141 2.00 -20.41 -5.99
C GLU A 141 1.02 -20.44 -4.80
N ASP A 142 0.74 -19.29 -4.20
CA ASP A 142 -0.12 -19.19 -3.02
C ASP A 142 -0.87 -17.85 -2.99
N VAL A 143 -2.08 -17.86 -2.42
CA VAL A 143 -2.95 -16.68 -2.30
C VAL A 143 -3.38 -16.54 -0.84
N SER A 144 -3.07 -15.40 -0.24
CA SER A 144 -3.46 -15.05 1.12
C SER A 144 -4.66 -14.09 1.13
N GLY A 145 -5.24 -13.86 2.32
CA GLY A 145 -6.38 -12.94 2.47
C GLY A 145 -7.76 -13.58 2.30
N LEU A 146 -7.85 -14.91 2.34
CA LEU A 146 -9.08 -15.71 2.34
C LEU A 146 -9.68 -15.95 3.73
N ARG A 147 -9.22 -15.21 4.76
CA ARG A 147 -9.81 -15.26 6.10
C ARG A 147 -11.17 -14.53 6.13
N GLU A 148 -11.92 -14.71 7.21
CA GLU A 148 -13.08 -13.88 7.50
C GLU A 148 -12.68 -12.39 7.51
N HIS A 149 -13.45 -11.55 6.83
CA HIS A 149 -13.13 -10.13 6.56
C HIS A 149 -11.79 -9.87 5.85
N GLY A 150 -11.21 -10.90 5.20
CA GLY A 150 -10.02 -10.75 4.37
C GLY A 150 -10.29 -10.01 3.06
N PRO A 151 -9.28 -9.34 2.47
CA PRO A 151 -9.46 -8.54 1.25
C PRO A 151 -9.90 -9.39 0.05
N VAL A 152 -9.37 -10.61 -0.09
CA VAL A 152 -9.76 -11.51 -1.18
C VAL A 152 -11.16 -12.07 -0.95
N THR A 153 -11.49 -12.46 0.29
CA THR A 153 -12.84 -12.90 0.66
C THR A 153 -13.89 -11.83 0.35
N HIS A 154 -13.61 -10.57 0.69
CA HIS A 154 -14.51 -9.45 0.42
C HIS A 154 -14.69 -9.25 -1.08
N LEU A 155 -13.60 -9.24 -1.87
CA LEU A 155 -13.69 -9.12 -3.32
C LEU A 155 -14.50 -10.26 -3.96
N LEU A 156 -14.27 -11.50 -3.54
CA LEU A 156 -15.03 -12.64 -4.06
C LEU A 156 -16.51 -12.52 -3.71
N SER A 157 -16.83 -12.13 -2.47
CA SER A 157 -18.22 -11.86 -2.04
C SER A 157 -18.86 -10.76 -2.88
N GLU A 158 -18.14 -9.67 -3.16
CA GLU A 158 -18.62 -8.62 -4.05
C GLU A 158 -18.92 -9.17 -5.44
N LEU A 159 -18.11 -10.07 -5.96
CA LEU A 159 -18.33 -10.69 -7.27
C LEU A 159 -19.33 -11.86 -7.24
N GLY A 160 -19.93 -12.19 -6.08
CA GLY A 160 -20.84 -13.33 -5.93
C GLY A 160 -20.14 -14.69 -6.03
N LEU A 161 -18.83 -14.74 -5.78
CA LEU A 161 -17.98 -15.92 -5.84
C LEU A 161 -17.68 -16.44 -4.43
N ARG A 162 -17.45 -17.75 -4.32
CA ARG A 162 -17.11 -18.42 -3.05
C ARG A 162 -15.66 -18.89 -3.09
N GLY A 163 -14.88 -18.49 -2.08
CA GLY A 163 -13.46 -18.84 -2.00
C GLY A 163 -13.21 -20.34 -1.88
N GLU A 164 -14.12 -21.06 -1.22
CA GLU A 164 -14.01 -22.51 -0.99
C GLU A 164 -14.15 -23.34 -2.27
N GLU A 165 -14.75 -22.77 -3.32
CA GLU A 165 -14.85 -23.42 -4.63
C GLU A 165 -13.59 -23.19 -5.48
N LEU A 166 -12.85 -22.12 -5.21
CA LEU A 166 -11.75 -21.65 -6.03
C LEU A 166 -10.38 -21.98 -5.42
N PHE A 167 -10.32 -22.14 -4.10
CA PHE A 167 -9.06 -22.27 -3.36
C PHE A 167 -9.06 -23.50 -2.44
N VAL A 168 -7.89 -24.13 -2.35
CA VAL A 168 -7.61 -25.24 -1.44
C VAL A 168 -6.49 -24.82 -0.50
N LYS A 169 -6.59 -25.18 0.78
CA LYS A 169 -5.54 -24.91 1.76
C LYS A 169 -4.25 -25.63 1.37
N ASN A 170 -3.17 -24.88 1.24
CA ASN A 170 -1.85 -25.41 0.96
C ASN A 170 -1.21 -26.01 2.23
N THR A 171 -0.27 -26.94 2.05
CA THR A 171 0.58 -27.50 3.11
C THR A 171 2.03 -27.32 2.74
N ARG A 172 2.89 -26.97 3.70
CA ARG A 172 4.32 -26.72 3.44
C ARG A 172 5.20 -27.71 4.20
N ARG A 173 6.24 -28.20 3.53
CA ARG A 173 7.29 -29.03 4.12
C ARG A 173 8.64 -28.37 3.88
N ILE A 174 9.43 -28.26 4.93
CA ILE A 174 10.81 -27.77 4.87
C ILE A 174 11.74 -28.99 4.96
N VAL A 175 12.60 -29.17 3.97
CA VAL A 175 13.66 -30.19 4.01
C VAL A 175 14.97 -29.51 4.32
N TYR A 176 15.49 -29.73 5.52
CA TYR A 176 16.73 -29.11 6.00
C TYR A 176 17.66 -30.15 6.61
N LYS A 177 18.89 -30.24 6.09
CA LYS A 177 19.92 -31.20 6.55
C LYS A 177 19.41 -32.65 6.66
N GLY A 178 18.65 -33.11 5.67
CA GLY A 178 18.08 -34.46 5.64
C GLY A 178 16.88 -34.68 6.57
N LYS A 179 16.43 -33.65 7.31
CA LYS A 179 15.21 -33.69 8.11
C LYS A 179 14.06 -33.06 7.34
N ALA A 180 12.93 -33.74 7.29
CA ALA A 180 11.67 -33.20 6.82
C ALA A 180 10.90 -32.62 8.00
N ILE A 181 10.48 -31.37 7.88
CA ILE A 181 9.69 -30.64 8.88
C ILE A 181 8.39 -30.24 8.20
N ASP A 182 7.29 -30.86 8.63
CA ASP A 182 5.95 -30.48 8.19
C ASP A 182 5.51 -29.24 8.96
N VAL A 183 5.23 -28.15 8.23
CA VAL A 183 4.83 -26.87 8.80
C VAL A 183 3.32 -26.94 9.10
N PRO A 184 2.90 -26.83 10.36
CA PRO A 184 1.49 -26.84 10.71
C PRO A 184 0.81 -25.55 10.23
N ASN A 185 -0.50 -25.66 9.98
CA ASN A 185 -1.32 -24.53 9.52
C ASN A 185 -1.82 -23.62 10.66
N ASN A 186 -1.39 -23.89 11.90
CA ASN A 186 -1.75 -23.13 13.09
C ASN A 186 -0.49 -22.52 13.72
N LEU A 187 -0.57 -21.25 14.12
CA LEU A 187 0.56 -20.50 14.64
C LEU A 187 1.09 -21.07 15.95
N ASP A 188 0.22 -21.47 16.88
CA ASP A 188 0.62 -22.05 18.17
C ASP A 188 1.37 -23.37 17.96
N GLN A 189 0.85 -24.23 17.09
CA GLN A 189 1.51 -25.48 16.70
C GLN A 189 2.87 -25.22 16.02
N LEU A 190 2.99 -24.14 15.24
CA LEU A 190 4.25 -23.75 14.62
C LEU A 190 5.26 -23.30 15.68
N ILE A 191 4.83 -22.49 16.65
CA ILE A 191 5.67 -22.04 17.77
C ILE A 191 6.15 -23.26 18.58
N GLU A 192 5.25 -24.18 18.92
CA GLU A 192 5.61 -25.42 19.63
C GLU A 192 6.61 -26.28 18.84
N LEU A 193 6.40 -26.42 17.53
CA LEU A 193 7.31 -27.16 16.66
C LEU A 193 8.71 -26.53 16.64
N LEU A 194 8.78 -25.20 16.50
CA LEU A 194 10.04 -24.47 16.48
C LEU A 194 10.76 -24.54 17.84
N ALA A 195 10.02 -24.43 18.95
CA ALA A 195 10.57 -24.60 20.29
C ALA A 195 11.16 -26.01 20.50
N LYS A 196 10.50 -27.05 19.98
CA LYS A 196 11.02 -28.43 20.00
C LYS A 196 12.29 -28.60 19.17
N ILE A 197 12.40 -27.89 18.03
CA ILE A 197 13.59 -27.95 17.16
C ILE A 197 14.76 -27.14 17.77
N PHE A 198 14.46 -26.02 18.43
CA PHE A 198 15.43 -25.09 19.00
C PHE A 198 15.15 -24.82 20.49
N PRO A 199 15.37 -25.79 21.38
CA PRO A 199 14.99 -25.66 22.80
C PRO A 199 15.73 -24.53 23.53
N GLY A 200 16.92 -24.13 23.08
CA GLY A 200 17.64 -22.98 23.64
C GLY A 200 17.03 -21.61 23.30
N GLU A 201 16.11 -21.55 22.34
CA GLU A 201 15.51 -20.33 21.81
C GLU A 201 14.00 -20.23 22.09
N GLU A 202 13.43 -21.12 22.90
CA GLU A 202 11.97 -21.20 23.16
C GLU A 202 11.37 -19.83 23.54
N ASN A 203 11.99 -19.15 24.51
CA ASN A 203 11.54 -17.82 24.97
C ASN A 203 11.64 -16.77 23.86
N ASN A 204 12.70 -16.82 23.04
CA ASN A 204 12.94 -15.85 21.96
C ASN A 204 11.98 -16.08 20.79
N ILE A 205 11.66 -17.33 20.45
CA ILE A 205 10.67 -17.70 19.44
C ILE A 205 9.30 -17.16 19.85
N ALA A 206 8.88 -17.42 21.09
CA ALA A 206 7.60 -16.92 21.60
C ALA A 206 7.55 -15.38 21.61
N ALA A 207 8.64 -14.71 22.03
CA ALA A 207 8.73 -13.26 22.03
C ALA A 207 8.61 -12.66 20.61
N PHE A 208 9.32 -13.25 19.64
CA PHE A 208 9.26 -12.83 18.24
C PHE A 208 7.85 -12.90 17.67
N PHE A 209 7.17 -14.04 17.81
CA PHE A 209 5.81 -14.19 17.27
C PHE A 209 4.79 -13.31 17.99
N ASN A 210 4.96 -13.05 19.29
CA ASN A 210 4.14 -12.08 20.01
C ASN A 210 4.33 -10.65 19.48
N GLU A 211 5.56 -10.24 19.20
CA GLU A 211 5.84 -8.92 18.62
C GLU A 211 5.31 -8.81 17.19
N ALA A 212 5.52 -9.84 16.36
CA ALA A 212 4.97 -9.90 15.01
C ALA A 212 3.43 -9.83 15.02
N ASN A 213 2.78 -10.51 15.97
CA ASN A 213 1.33 -10.46 16.12
C ASN A 213 0.85 -9.07 16.54
N LYS A 214 1.54 -8.39 17.46
CA LYS A 214 1.22 -7.00 17.82
C LYS A 214 1.36 -6.04 16.63
N ALA A 215 2.44 -6.18 15.85
CA ALA A 215 2.64 -5.37 14.65
C ALA A 215 1.55 -5.65 13.61
N TYR A 216 1.14 -6.91 13.44
CA TYR A 216 0.02 -7.29 12.60
C TYR A 216 -1.28 -6.62 13.06
N GLU A 217 -1.67 -6.79 14.33
CA GLU A 217 -2.87 -6.17 14.89
C GLU A 217 -2.85 -4.63 14.75
N GLU A 218 -1.70 -3.99 14.89
CA GLU A 218 -1.55 -2.55 14.65
C GLU A 218 -1.86 -2.19 13.19
N CYS A 219 -1.29 -2.92 12.22
CA CYS A 219 -1.53 -2.69 10.79
C CYS A 219 -2.99 -2.88 10.40
N TYR A 220 -3.74 -3.71 11.11
CA TYR A 220 -5.14 -4.03 10.82
C TYR A 220 -6.14 -3.38 11.79
N ARG A 221 -5.69 -2.58 12.77
CA ARG A 221 -6.54 -1.97 13.80
C ARG A 221 -7.67 -1.12 13.20
N GLU A 222 -7.40 -0.46 12.09
CA GLU A 222 -8.32 0.46 11.42
C GLU A 222 -9.23 -0.22 10.39
N VAL A 223 -8.97 -1.50 10.07
CA VAL A 223 -9.76 -2.26 9.09
C VAL A 223 -11.22 -2.45 9.49
N PRO A 224 -11.58 -2.66 10.78
CA PRO A 224 -12.98 -2.69 11.20
C PRO A 224 -13.69 -1.33 11.07
N LEU A 225 -12.94 -0.22 11.06
CA LEU A 225 -13.49 1.15 11.01
C LEU A 225 -13.67 1.67 9.58
N TYR A 226 -12.69 1.40 8.71
CA TYR A 226 -12.64 1.93 7.35
C TYR A 226 -12.61 0.86 6.25
N GLY A 227 -12.62 -0.41 6.63
CA GLY A 227 -12.38 -1.53 5.73
C GLY A 227 -10.90 -1.79 5.46
N ALA A 228 -10.60 -2.90 4.79
CA ALA A 228 -9.29 -3.10 4.18
C ALA A 228 -9.03 -1.97 3.17
N PRO A 229 -7.78 -1.61 2.83
CA PRO A 229 -7.41 -0.49 1.95
C PRO A 229 -7.94 -0.54 0.48
N CYS A 230 -8.99 -1.30 0.20
CA CYS A 230 -9.82 -1.25 -1.01
C CYS A 230 -11.32 -1.05 -0.73
N GLN A 231 -11.74 -0.70 0.49
CA GLN A 231 -13.10 -0.24 0.74
C GLN A 231 -13.17 1.26 0.46
N GLN A 232 -13.54 1.62 -0.77
CA GLN A 232 -14.22 2.89 -0.99
C GLN A 232 -15.73 2.65 -0.90
N SER A 233 -16.28 3.17 0.20
CA SER A 233 -17.64 3.69 0.39
C SER A 233 -18.85 2.80 0.04
N SER A 234 -19.64 2.56 1.08
CA SER A 234 -21.04 3.04 1.10
C SER A 234 -21.33 3.62 2.48
#